data_AF-A0A9D9YHK0-F1
#
_entry.id   AF-A0A9D9YHK0-F1
#
_cell.length_a   1.000
_cell.length_b   1.000
_cell.length_c   1.000
_cell.angle_alpha   90.00
_cell.angle_beta   90.00
_cell.angle_gamma   90.00
#
_symmetry.space_group_name_H-M   'P 1'
#
loop_
_entity.id
_entity.type
_entity.pdbx_description
1 polymer ?
#
loop_
_entity_poly.entity_id
_entity_poly.type
_entity_poly.pdbx_seq_one_letter_code
_entity_poly.pdbx_strand_id
1 'polypeptide(L)'
;MKGIIIKVNEKNISEDMLIIDLKNIASAINSSTLSVKEYKDNGGKYGVTTFRRRFGSWNNALKKAKLVLNVNNIRYSRKQLYDNYIASCEKLGKQASGNDMKTSASNISLSTYENHFGSWNNFIKEFQNIQNFQS
;
A
#
# COMPACT_ATOMS: atom_id res chain seq x y z
N MET A 1 2.73 -31.93 26.23
CA MET A 1 2.73 -30.59 26.89
C MET A 1 1.57 -29.80 26.32
N LYS A 2 0.57 -29.44 27.14
CA LYS A 2 -0.62 -28.70 26.70
C LYS A 2 -0.23 -27.22 26.58
N GLY A 3 -0.22 -26.70 25.35
CA GLY A 3 0.05 -25.28 25.07
C GLY A 3 -1.00 -24.42 25.77
N ILE A 4 -0.53 -23.46 26.58
CA ILE A 4 -1.37 -22.53 27.32
C ILE A 4 -2.08 -21.64 26.30
N ILE A 5 -3.39 -21.84 26.13
CA ILE A 5 -4.24 -20.91 25.37
C ILE A 5 -4.51 -19.72 26.29
N ILE A 6 -3.65 -18.70 26.21
CA ILE A 6 -3.93 -17.42 26.86
C ILE A 6 -5.07 -16.77 26.08
N LYS A 7 -6.29 -16.82 26.62
CA LYS A 7 -7.41 -15.98 26.18
C LYS A 7 -7.09 -14.52 26.54
N VAL A 8 -6.39 -13.82 25.65
CA VAL A 8 -6.14 -12.39 25.79
C VAL A 8 -7.47 -11.66 25.59
N ASN A 9 -7.82 -10.82 26.56
CA ASN A 9 -9.04 -10.00 26.59
C ASN A 9 -9.22 -9.23 25.26
N GLU A 10 -10.23 -9.62 24.48
CA GLU A 10 -10.47 -9.22 23.08
C GLU A 10 -10.61 -7.70 22.86
N LYS A 11 -10.81 -6.93 23.93
CA LYS A 11 -11.04 -5.48 23.85
C LYS A 11 -9.77 -4.65 23.65
N ASN A 12 -8.57 -5.18 23.91
CA ASN A 12 -7.33 -4.41 23.78
C ASN A 12 -6.16 -5.20 23.18
N ILE A 13 -6.35 -5.72 21.95
CA ILE A 13 -5.26 -6.30 21.17
C ILE A 13 -4.21 -5.21 20.91
N SER A 14 -2.98 -5.44 21.37
CA SER A 14 -1.84 -4.56 21.16
C SER A 14 -1.33 -4.62 19.72
N GLU A 15 -0.69 -3.54 19.28
CA GLU A 15 -0.03 -3.51 17.97
C GLU A 15 1.03 -4.61 17.85
N ASP A 16 1.75 -4.91 18.92
CA ASP A 16 2.80 -5.93 18.93
C ASP A 16 2.27 -7.33 18.63
N MET A 17 1.12 -7.72 19.19
CA MET A 17 0.50 -9.02 18.91
C MET A 17 0.13 -9.16 17.43
N LEU A 18 -0.40 -8.09 16.83
CA LEU A 18 -0.75 -8.04 15.42
C LEU A 18 0.50 -8.14 14.52
N ILE A 19 1.58 -7.44 14.89
CA ILE A 19 2.85 -7.48 14.18
C ILE A 19 3.49 -8.87 14.24
N ILE A 20 3.50 -9.50 15.42
CA ILE A 20 4.03 -10.85 15.62
C ILE A 20 3.25 -11.86 14.76
N ASP A 21 1.92 -11.78 14.76
CA ASP A 21 1.09 -12.70 13.96
C ASP A 21 1.37 -12.54 12.45
N LEU A 22 1.45 -11.31 11.94
CA LEU A 22 1.82 -11.06 10.54
C LEU A 22 3.17 -11.68 10.17
N LYS A 23 4.20 -11.50 11.02
CA LYS A 23 5.53 -12.05 10.79
C LYS A 23 5.54 -13.57 10.82
N ASN A 24 4.80 -14.18 11.75
CA ASN A 24 4.70 -15.63 11.86
C ASN A 24 4.07 -16.24 10.61
N ILE A 25 2.98 -15.66 10.11
CA ILE A 25 2.33 -16.15 8.89
C ILE A 25 3.22 -15.95 7.67
N ALA A 26 3.83 -14.78 7.51
CA ALA A 26 4.76 -14.52 6.40
C ALA A 26 5.94 -15.50 6.40
N SER A 27 6.50 -15.78 7.59
CA SER A 27 7.59 -16.78 7.74
C SER A 27 7.11 -18.20 7.44
N ALA A 28 5.90 -18.57 7.88
CA ALA A 28 5.35 -19.91 7.66
C ALA A 28 5.17 -20.24 6.16
N ILE A 29 4.90 -19.23 5.33
CA ILE A 29 4.78 -19.38 3.87
C ILE A 29 6.05 -18.98 3.10
N ASN A 30 7.17 -18.71 3.81
CA ASN A 30 8.42 -18.23 3.23
C ASN A 30 8.27 -17.01 2.30
N SER A 31 7.41 -16.07 2.66
CA SER A 31 7.17 -14.85 1.87
C SER A 31 7.67 -13.60 2.60
N SER A 32 8.21 -12.66 1.83
CA SER A 32 8.62 -11.33 2.34
C SER A 32 7.47 -10.33 2.37
N THR A 33 6.32 -10.64 1.76
CA THR A 33 5.10 -9.85 1.76
C THR A 33 3.90 -10.71 2.15
N LEU A 34 2.76 -10.07 2.42
CA LEU A 34 1.54 -10.80 2.75
C LEU A 34 0.31 -10.06 2.23
N SER A 35 -0.51 -10.72 1.42
CA SER A 35 -1.85 -10.26 1.09
C SER A 35 -2.83 -10.63 2.20
N VAL A 36 -3.98 -9.95 2.23
CA VAL A 36 -5.08 -10.27 3.17
C VAL A 36 -5.58 -11.70 2.96
N LYS A 37 -5.60 -12.16 1.71
CA LYS A 37 -6.02 -13.52 1.35
C LYS A 37 -5.03 -14.56 1.86
N GLU A 38 -3.74 -14.41 1.56
CA GLU A 38 -2.71 -15.32 2.07
C GLU A 38 -2.69 -15.36 3.59
N TYR A 39 -2.80 -14.22 4.26
CA TYR A 39 -2.87 -14.19 5.71
C TYR A 39 -4.06 -15.00 6.25
N LYS A 40 -5.25 -14.82 5.67
CA LYS A 40 -6.46 -15.55 6.08
C LYS A 40 -6.34 -17.05 5.78
N ASP A 41 -5.90 -17.39 4.59
CA ASP A 41 -5.83 -18.77 4.10
C ASP A 41 -4.76 -19.59 4.85
N ASN A 42 -3.75 -18.94 5.44
CA ASN A 42 -2.67 -19.58 6.19
C ASN A 42 -2.85 -19.50 7.72
N GLY A 43 -4.05 -19.24 8.21
CA GLY A 43 -4.38 -19.35 9.64
C GLY A 43 -4.11 -18.09 10.47
N GLY A 44 -4.10 -16.91 9.84
CA GLY A 44 -4.03 -15.63 10.54
C GLY A 44 -5.16 -15.44 11.55
N LYS A 45 -4.82 -14.99 12.76
CA LYS A 45 -5.73 -15.05 13.93
C LYS A 45 -6.71 -13.89 14.01
N TYR A 46 -6.36 -12.75 13.41
CA TYR A 46 -7.09 -11.50 13.53
C TYR A 46 -7.72 -11.03 12.21
N GLY A 47 -8.92 -10.45 12.26
CA GLY A 47 -9.56 -9.89 11.07
C GLY A 47 -8.81 -8.69 10.48
N VAL A 48 -8.89 -8.51 9.15
CA VAL A 48 -8.27 -7.36 8.44
C VAL A 48 -8.74 -5.99 8.98
N THR A 49 -9.97 -5.92 9.49
CA THR A 49 -10.53 -4.71 10.11
C THR A 49 -9.78 -4.31 11.37
N THR A 50 -9.26 -5.26 12.15
CA THR A 50 -8.43 -5.01 13.33
C THR A 50 -7.14 -4.30 12.93
N PHE A 51 -6.47 -4.79 11.88
CA PHE A 51 -5.26 -4.15 11.35
C PHE A 51 -5.53 -2.75 10.81
N ARG A 52 -6.61 -2.57 10.05
CA ARG A 52 -6.99 -1.23 9.54
C ARG A 52 -7.30 -0.26 10.68
N ARG A 53 -8.00 -0.70 11.73
CA ARG A 53 -8.33 0.17 12.87
C ARG A 53 -7.10 0.57 13.69
N ARG A 54 -6.14 -0.34 13.86
CA ARG A 54 -4.92 -0.07 14.65
C ARG A 54 -3.85 0.69 13.87
N PHE A 55 -3.61 0.30 12.61
CA PHE A 55 -2.50 0.83 11.81
C PHE A 55 -2.95 1.80 10.69
N GLY A 56 -4.25 2.03 10.54
CA GLY A 56 -4.85 2.82 9.45
C GLY A 56 -5.00 2.05 8.13
N SER A 57 -4.08 1.13 7.81
CA SER A 57 -4.16 0.29 6.61
C SER A 57 -3.41 -1.03 6.78
N TRP A 58 -3.65 -1.98 5.87
CA TRP A 58 -2.91 -3.25 5.81
C TRP A 58 -1.42 -3.01 5.51
N ASN A 59 -1.11 -2.15 4.54
CA ASN A 59 0.28 -1.83 4.20
C ASN A 59 1.02 -1.13 5.35
N ASN A 60 0.34 -0.31 6.16
CA ASN A 60 0.95 0.24 7.37
C ASN A 60 1.27 -0.86 8.39
N ALA A 61 0.41 -1.87 8.53
CA ALA A 61 0.67 -3.03 9.36
C ALA A 61 1.90 -3.82 8.85
N LEU A 62 1.99 -4.08 7.54
CA LEU A 62 3.16 -4.71 6.92
C LEU A 62 4.43 -3.88 7.15
N LYS A 63 4.35 -2.55 6.98
CA LYS A 63 5.47 -1.62 7.23
C LYS A 63 5.97 -1.72 8.68
N LYS A 64 5.06 -1.71 9.66
CA LYS A 64 5.39 -1.87 11.08
C LYS A 64 5.97 -3.26 11.38
N ALA A 65 5.49 -4.28 10.66
CA ALA A 65 6.04 -5.63 10.69
C ALA A 65 7.37 -5.78 9.92
N LYS A 66 7.90 -4.72 9.28
CA LYS A 66 9.08 -4.76 8.41
C LYS A 66 8.96 -5.79 7.28
N LEU A 67 7.74 -6.03 6.79
CA LEU A 67 7.45 -6.83 5.60
C LEU A 67 7.38 -5.92 4.36
N VAL A 68 7.64 -6.50 3.20
CA VAL A 68 7.50 -5.82 1.90
C VAL A 68 6.02 -5.45 1.70
N LEU A 69 5.79 -4.21 1.28
CA LEU A 69 4.44 -3.68 1.07
C LEU A 69 3.77 -4.38 -0.10
N ASN A 70 2.47 -4.64 0.02
CA ASN A 70 1.70 -5.14 -1.10
C ASN A 70 1.40 -3.97 -2.05
N VAL A 71 2.23 -3.82 -3.08
CA VAL A 71 2.16 -2.72 -4.06
C VAL A 71 0.82 -2.67 -4.81
N ASN A 72 0.19 -3.83 -5.02
CA ASN A 72 -1.11 -3.94 -5.70
C ASN A 72 -2.27 -3.40 -4.87
N ASN A 73 -2.07 -3.14 -3.56
CA ASN A 73 -3.09 -2.62 -2.66
C ASN A 73 -2.68 -1.28 -2.01
N ILE A 74 -1.68 -0.59 -2.58
CA ILE A 74 -1.36 0.77 -2.14
C ILE A 74 -2.45 1.70 -2.67
N ARG A 75 -3.21 2.30 -1.75
CA ARG A 75 -3.97 3.50 -2.06
C ARG A 75 -3.01 4.68 -2.04
N TYR A 76 -2.71 5.20 -3.21
CA TYR A 76 -1.94 6.44 -3.35
C TYR A 76 -2.85 7.64 -3.10
N SER A 77 -2.37 8.60 -2.32
CA SER A 77 -3.00 9.91 -2.27
C SER A 77 -2.74 10.68 -3.57
N ARG A 78 -3.58 11.69 -3.86
CA ARG A 78 -3.33 12.62 -4.99
C ARG A 78 -1.91 13.17 -4.96
N LYS A 79 -1.42 13.59 -3.79
CA LYS A 79 -0.05 14.10 -3.63
C LYS A 79 1.00 13.09 -4.07
N GLN A 80 0.88 11.83 -3.66
CA GLN A 80 1.83 10.79 -4.07
C GLN A 80 1.81 10.53 -5.58
N LEU A 81 0.64 10.63 -6.20
CA LEU A 81 0.50 10.51 -7.66
C LEU A 81 1.15 11.69 -8.39
N TYR A 82 1.01 12.92 -7.86
CA TYR A 82 1.71 14.09 -8.39
C TYR A 82 3.22 13.99 -8.21
N ASP A 83 3.70 13.68 -7.01
CA ASP A 83 5.13 13.54 -6.70
C ASP A 83 5.78 12.50 -7.64
N ASN A 84 5.13 11.34 -7.86
CA ASN A 84 5.63 10.33 -8.79
C ASN A 84 5.63 10.82 -10.25
N TYR A 85 4.62 11.60 -10.66
CA TYR A 85 4.56 12.14 -12.02
C TYR A 85 5.68 13.16 -12.26
N ILE A 86 5.92 14.06 -11.30
CA ILE A 86 7.03 15.03 -11.35
C ILE A 86 8.36 14.30 -11.49
N ALA A 87 8.63 13.31 -10.63
CA ALA A 87 9.86 12.51 -10.70
C ALA A 87 10.01 11.79 -12.05
N SER A 88 8.90 11.33 -12.63
CA SER A 88 8.89 10.71 -13.97
C SER A 88 9.26 11.71 -15.06
N CYS A 89 8.75 12.95 -14.97
CA CYS A 89 9.09 14.03 -15.90
C CYS A 89 10.57 14.43 -15.79
N GLU A 90 11.10 14.58 -14.57
CA GLU A 90 12.51 14.88 -14.32
C GLU A 90 13.42 13.80 -14.92
N LYS A 91 13.09 12.53 -14.69
CA LYS A 91 13.85 11.39 -15.22
C LYS A 91 13.86 11.34 -16.75
N LEU A 92 12.79 11.79 -17.39
CA LEU A 92 12.67 11.82 -18.85
C LEU A 92 13.20 13.13 -19.48
N GLY A 93 13.39 14.18 -18.68
CA GLY A 93 13.69 15.53 -19.19
C GLY A 93 12.58 16.15 -20.03
N LYS A 94 11.36 15.59 -19.96
CA LYS A 94 10.17 16.03 -20.70
C LYS A 94 8.91 15.69 -19.92
N GLN A 95 7.79 16.31 -20.30
CA GLN A 95 6.50 15.91 -19.78
C GLN A 95 6.22 14.43 -20.11
N ALA A 96 6.00 13.62 -19.08
CA ALA A 96 5.71 12.20 -19.25
C ALA A 96 4.32 12.00 -19.87
N SER A 97 4.25 11.19 -20.93
CA SER A 97 3.00 10.73 -21.53
C SER A 97 2.44 9.51 -20.78
N GLY A 98 1.17 9.17 -21.02
CA GLY A 98 0.58 7.96 -20.43
C GLY A 98 1.33 6.68 -20.81
N ASN A 99 1.93 6.62 -22.01
CA ASN A 99 2.77 5.48 -22.41
C ASN A 99 4.11 5.46 -21.66
N ASP A 100 4.72 6.62 -21.41
CA ASP A 100 5.94 6.70 -20.60
C ASP A 100 5.67 6.17 -19.16
N MET A 101 4.47 6.39 -18.62
CA MET A 101 4.06 5.89 -17.29
C MET A 101 3.84 4.38 -17.21
N LYS A 102 3.80 3.68 -18.35
CA LYS A 102 3.77 2.20 -18.39
C LYS A 102 5.18 1.60 -18.32
N THR A 103 6.22 2.43 -18.47
CA THR A 103 7.61 2.00 -18.50
C THR A 103 8.28 2.12 -17.14
N SER A 104 9.58 1.78 -17.06
CA SER A 104 10.42 1.97 -15.88
C SER A 104 10.66 3.45 -15.52
N ALA A 105 10.10 4.40 -16.27
CA ALA A 105 10.10 5.81 -15.90
C ALA A 105 9.25 6.09 -14.65
N SER A 106 8.21 5.29 -14.39
CA SER A 106 7.29 5.46 -13.26
C SER A 106 7.34 4.27 -12.30
N ASN A 107 7.24 4.56 -11.00
CA ASN A 107 7.06 3.52 -9.97
C ASN A 107 5.58 3.17 -9.74
N ILE A 108 4.66 3.92 -10.36
CA ILE A 108 3.20 3.76 -10.24
C ILE A 108 2.61 3.51 -11.62
N SER A 109 1.74 2.49 -11.74
CA SER A 109 1.13 2.13 -13.02
C SER A 109 0.19 3.23 -13.54
N LEU A 110 0.09 3.36 -14.87
CA LEU A 110 -0.91 4.23 -15.51
C LEU A 110 -2.33 3.96 -15.02
N SER A 111 -2.71 2.68 -14.86
CA SER A 111 -4.04 2.30 -14.38
C SER A 111 -4.36 2.85 -13.00
N THR A 112 -3.35 3.08 -12.15
CA THR A 112 -3.54 3.71 -10.84
C THR A 112 -3.98 5.17 -10.99
N TYR A 113 -3.39 5.90 -11.94
CA TYR A 113 -3.81 7.27 -12.26
C TYR A 113 -5.23 7.29 -12.82
N GLU A 114 -5.53 6.41 -13.79
CA GLU A 114 -6.86 6.33 -14.40
C GLU A 114 -7.94 5.98 -13.37
N ASN A 115 -7.67 5.03 -12.47
CA ASN A 115 -8.60 4.68 -11.39
C ASN A 115 -8.81 5.83 -10.39
N HIS A 116 -7.77 6.64 -10.12
CA HIS A 116 -7.85 7.72 -9.14
C HIS A 116 -8.51 8.99 -9.71
N PHE A 117 -8.29 9.30 -10.99
CA PHE A 117 -8.75 10.55 -11.63
C PHE A 117 -9.85 10.32 -12.69
N GLY A 118 -10.27 9.08 -12.89
CA GLY A 118 -11.24 8.65 -13.90
C GLY A 118 -10.63 8.45 -15.29
N SER A 119 -9.60 9.24 -15.65
CA SER A 119 -8.80 9.03 -16.86
C SER A 119 -7.44 9.73 -16.75
N TRP A 120 -6.48 9.34 -17.59
CA TRP A 120 -5.19 10.02 -17.70
C TRP A 120 -5.34 11.50 -18.07
N ASN A 121 -6.26 11.82 -18.99
CA ASN A 121 -6.49 13.20 -19.41
C ASN A 121 -7.04 14.07 -18.27
N ASN A 122 -7.89 13.51 -17.40
CA ASN A 122 -8.36 14.22 -16.22
C ASN A 122 -7.23 14.50 -15.24
N PHE A 123 -6.34 13.52 -15.02
CA PHE A 123 -5.14 13.72 -14.21
C PHE A 123 -4.28 14.88 -14.73
N ILE A 124 -3.97 14.91 -16.03
CA ILE A 124 -3.15 15.97 -16.63
C ILE A 124 -3.81 17.34 -16.48
N LYS A 125 -5.11 17.45 -16.73
CA LYS A 125 -5.85 18.72 -16.55
C LYS A 125 -5.79 19.19 -15.10
N GLU A 126 -6.05 18.30 -14.14
CA GLU A 126 -5.99 18.63 -12.71
C GLU A 126 -4.57 19.05 -12.29
N PHE A 127 -3.54 18.33 -12.75
CA PHE A 127 -2.15 18.64 -12.47
C PHE A 127 -1.73 20.01 -13.02
N GLN A 128 -2.07 20.33 -14.28
CA GLN A 128 -1.78 21.62 -14.90
C GLN A 128 -2.47 22.77 -14.18
N ASN A 129 -3.74 22.59 -13.80
CA ASN A 129 -4.46 23.59 -13.03
C ASN A 129 -3.73 23.90 -11.72
N ILE A 130 -3.30 22.87 -10.97
CA ILE A 130 -2.58 23.05 -9.70
C ILE A 130 -1.26 23.82 -9.92
N GLN A 131 -0.48 23.50 -10.95
CA GLN A 131 0.78 24.21 -11.24
C GLN A 131 0.54 25.69 -11.56
N ASN A 132 -0.52 26.00 -12.31
CA ASN A 132 -0.89 27.37 -12.66
C ASN A 132 -1.36 28.20 -11.45
N PHE A 133 -1.84 27.57 -10.37
CA PHE A 133 -2.22 28.26 -9.12
C PHE A 133 -1.05 28.45 -8.13
N GLN A 134 0.10 27.83 -8.38
CA GLN A 134 1.31 27.97 -7.55
C GLN A 134 2.41 28.83 -8.21
N SER A 135 2.13 29.37 -9.40
CA SER A 135 2.97 30.30 -10.15
C SER A 135 2.43 31.72 -10.01
#